data_AF-A0A1J0W0H2-F1
#
_entry.id   AF-A0A1J0W0H2-F1
#
_cell.length_a   1.000
_cell.length_b   1.000
_cell.length_c   1.000
_cell.angle_alpha   90.00
_cell.angle_beta   90.00
_cell.angle_gamma   90.00
#
_symmetry.space_group_name_H-M   'P 1'
#
loop_
_entity.id
_entity.type
_entity.pdbx_description
1 polymer ?
#
loop_
_entity_poly.entity_id
_entity_poly.type
_entity_poly.pdbx_seq_one_letter_code
_entity_poly.pdbx_strand_id
1 'polypeptide(L)'
;MAMQRNGFNAQESAFNEGIRVDSVVVYDFVSYWSVADRAVLIQADLSGHVRNEVIAHSVAHIEMAESPELAAALDGERWRGRIEMQVHHVVAHRLIPLANLRDALEIGNTMPQVAALLGVTEFLLGWRLQHLSNEEFGMIPVHLLNRLGWLPGMATDYPYKCLWPTSSSGEMLRQLAPGRHRK
;
A
#
# COMPACT_ATOMS: atom_id res chain seq x y z
N MET A 1 -23.98 8.54 -0.66
CA MET A 1 -22.54 8.19 -0.74
C MET A 1 -22.44 6.78 -1.29
N ALA A 2 -21.67 6.57 -2.36
CA ALA A 2 -21.37 5.20 -2.81
C ALA A 2 -20.51 4.52 -1.72
N MET A 3 -20.88 3.30 -1.33
CA MET A 3 -20.09 2.50 -0.40
C MET A 3 -18.78 2.10 -1.08
N GLN A 4 -17.64 2.28 -0.39
CA GLN A 4 -16.35 1.83 -0.90
C GLN A 4 -16.37 0.30 -1.04
N ARG A 5 -15.87 -0.21 -2.17
CA ARG A 5 -15.89 -1.65 -2.48
C ARG A 5 -14.67 -2.40 -1.95
N ASN A 6 -13.62 -1.71 -1.52
CA ASN A 6 -12.50 -2.35 -0.83
C ASN A 6 -12.90 -2.75 0.59
N GLY A 7 -12.90 -4.06 0.84
CA GLY A 7 -13.15 -4.64 2.16
C GLY A 7 -11.88 -4.99 2.94
N PHE A 8 -10.69 -4.78 2.37
CA PHE A 8 -9.43 -5.08 3.05
C PHE A 8 -9.11 -3.99 4.09
N ASN A 9 -8.99 -4.41 5.34
CA ASN A 9 -8.64 -3.56 6.47
C ASN A 9 -7.18 -3.82 6.87
N ALA A 10 -6.28 -2.94 6.45
CA ALA A 10 -4.85 -3.09 6.70
C ALA A 10 -4.49 -2.98 8.19
N GLN A 11 -5.25 -2.20 8.96
CA GLN A 11 -5.05 -2.09 10.41
C GLN A 11 -5.38 -3.41 11.13
N GLU A 12 -6.44 -4.08 10.71
CA GLU A 12 -6.84 -5.39 11.22
C GLU A 12 -5.85 -6.48 10.80
N SER A 13 -5.40 -6.46 9.54
CA SER A 13 -4.34 -7.36 9.06
C SER A 13 -3.06 -7.21 9.90
N ALA A 14 -2.61 -5.97 10.11
CA ALA A 14 -1.44 -5.67 10.93
C ALA A 14 -1.61 -6.22 12.35
N PHE A 15 -2.76 -5.97 12.98
CA PHE A 15 -3.05 -6.47 14.33
C PHE A 15 -2.99 -8.00 14.40
N ASN A 16 -3.60 -8.70 13.44
CA ASN A 16 -3.61 -10.16 13.39
C ASN A 16 -2.21 -10.76 13.21
N GLU A 17 -1.30 -10.03 12.57
CA GLU A 17 0.10 -10.41 12.40
C GLU A 17 1.00 -9.93 13.56
N GLY A 18 0.43 -9.33 14.60
CA GLY A 18 1.19 -8.77 15.71
C GLY A 18 2.08 -7.60 15.31
N ILE A 19 1.72 -6.88 14.23
CA ILE A 19 2.36 -5.65 13.80
C ILE A 19 1.62 -4.47 14.43
N ARG A 20 2.36 -3.66 15.18
CA ARG A 20 1.80 -2.47 15.81
C ARG A 20 1.76 -1.32 14.82
N VAL A 21 0.66 -0.58 14.78
CA VAL A 21 0.54 0.64 13.96
C VAL A 21 0.21 1.81 14.88
N ASP A 22 1.10 2.79 14.91
CA ASP A 22 0.94 4.05 15.65
C ASP A 22 0.82 5.23 14.69
N SER A 23 0.27 6.34 15.18
CA SER A 23 0.14 7.58 14.40
C SER A 23 0.84 8.74 15.09
N VAL A 24 1.48 9.58 14.30
CA VAL A 24 2.22 10.75 14.78
C VAL A 24 1.97 11.96 13.87
N VAL A 25 2.05 13.15 14.44
CA VAL A 25 1.98 14.40 13.68
C VAL A 25 3.40 14.73 13.19
N VAL A 26 3.67 14.41 11.93
CA VAL A 26 4.95 14.65 11.24
C VAL A 26 4.66 15.10 9.80
N TYR A 27 5.59 15.84 9.20
CA TYR A 27 5.44 16.36 7.82
C TYR A 27 6.50 15.81 6.85
N ASP A 28 7.54 15.13 7.35
CA ASP A 28 8.69 14.72 6.54
C ASP A 28 8.52 13.33 5.88
N PHE A 29 7.57 12.54 6.37
CA PHE A 29 7.29 11.19 5.88
C PHE A 29 5.85 10.77 6.11
N VAL A 30 5.36 9.86 5.28
CA VAL A 30 4.00 9.33 5.37
C VAL A 30 3.95 8.05 6.19
N SER A 31 5.01 7.22 6.09
CA SER A 31 5.22 6.10 6.98
C SER A 31 6.70 5.82 7.26
N TYR A 32 6.92 5.21 8.42
CA TYR A 32 8.18 4.63 8.86
C TYR A 32 7.91 3.28 9.52
N TRP A 33 8.79 2.30 9.34
CA TRP A 33 8.54 0.94 9.81
C TRP A 33 9.81 0.29 10.34
N SER A 34 9.64 -0.70 11.22
CA SER A 34 10.72 -1.51 11.80
C SER A 34 10.31 -2.97 11.80
N VAL A 35 11.18 -3.79 11.19
CA VAL A 35 11.05 -5.26 11.19
C VAL A 35 11.29 -5.80 12.59
N ALA A 36 12.35 -5.31 13.27
CA ALA A 36 12.76 -5.78 14.58
C ALA A 36 11.70 -5.54 15.67
N ASP A 37 11.02 -4.39 15.60
CA ASP A 37 9.96 -4.03 16.56
C ASP A 37 8.56 -4.42 16.06
N ARG A 38 8.45 -5.01 14.86
CA ARG A 38 7.18 -5.26 14.15
C ARG A 38 6.23 -4.06 14.27
N ALA A 39 6.70 -2.88 13.91
CA ALA A 39 5.97 -1.65 14.17
C ALA A 39 6.02 -0.70 12.97
N VAL A 40 4.91 -0.01 12.76
CA VAL A 40 4.72 1.03 11.75
C VAL A 40 4.28 2.31 12.45
N LEU A 41 4.85 3.42 12.03
CA LEU A 41 4.46 4.76 12.39
C LEU A 41 3.94 5.46 11.14
N ILE A 42 2.70 5.95 11.20
CA ILE A 42 2.05 6.64 10.08
C ILE A 42 1.78 8.10 10.43
N GLN A 43 1.77 8.95 9.41
CA GLN A 43 1.33 10.33 9.54
C GLN A 43 -0.17 10.37 9.96
N ALA A 44 -0.52 11.22 10.93
CA ALA A 44 -1.81 11.18 11.59
C ALA A 44 -2.98 11.76 10.77
N ASP A 45 -2.71 12.72 9.88
CA ASP A 45 -3.69 13.51 9.11
C ASP A 45 -3.99 12.93 7.71
N LEU A 46 -3.61 11.67 7.47
CA LEU A 46 -3.95 10.96 6.24
C LEU A 46 -5.45 10.68 6.15
N SER A 47 -6.03 10.86 4.98
CA SER A 47 -7.42 10.45 4.71
C SER A 47 -7.58 8.92 4.84
N GLY A 48 -8.79 8.43 5.12
CA GLY A 48 -9.01 7.02 5.48
C GLY A 48 -8.51 6.00 4.45
N HIS A 49 -8.73 6.24 3.16
CA HIS A 49 -8.27 5.33 2.10
C HIS A 49 -6.75 5.35 1.93
N VAL A 50 -6.16 6.54 1.99
CA VAL A 50 -4.70 6.74 1.96
C VAL A 50 -4.04 6.05 3.13
N ARG A 51 -4.61 6.22 4.32
CA ARG A 51 -4.14 5.57 5.54
C ARG A 51 -4.14 4.04 5.38
N ASN A 52 -5.22 3.47 4.85
CA ASN A 52 -5.32 2.04 4.62
C ASN A 52 -4.25 1.54 3.65
N GLU A 53 -4.03 2.25 2.53
CA GLU A 53 -2.93 1.98 1.59
C GLU A 53 -1.56 2.02 2.25
N VAL A 54 -1.26 3.09 3.00
CA VAL A 54 0.03 3.30 3.65
C VAL A 54 0.32 2.23 4.70
N ILE A 55 -0.70 1.81 5.46
CA ILE A 55 -0.57 0.70 6.41
C ILE A 55 -0.31 -0.59 5.65
N ALA A 56 -1.10 -0.91 4.62
CA ALA A 56 -0.92 -2.12 3.83
C ALA A 56 0.49 -2.19 3.22
N HIS A 57 0.98 -1.05 2.73
CA HIS A 57 2.32 -0.88 2.18
C HIS A 57 3.41 -1.17 3.21
N SER A 58 3.30 -0.56 4.39
CA SER A 58 4.29 -0.71 5.46
C SER A 58 4.27 -2.13 6.07
N VAL A 59 3.11 -2.75 6.16
CA VAL A 59 2.95 -4.15 6.58
C VAL A 59 3.62 -5.10 5.57
N ALA A 60 3.35 -4.92 4.28
CA ALA A 60 3.97 -5.72 3.23
C ALA A 60 5.50 -5.60 3.23
N HIS A 61 6.06 -4.42 3.54
CA HIS A 61 7.51 -4.29 3.76
C HIS A 61 8.03 -5.17 4.91
N ILE A 62 7.34 -5.17 6.06
CA ILE A 62 7.76 -5.95 7.23
C ILE A 62 7.69 -7.44 6.91
N GLU A 63 6.57 -7.93 6.37
CA GLU A 63 6.38 -9.33 5.98
C GLU A 63 7.46 -9.78 4.99
N MET A 64 7.75 -8.96 3.98
CA MET A 64 8.76 -9.27 2.98
C MET A 64 10.16 -9.33 3.60
N ALA A 65 10.48 -8.41 4.50
CA ALA A 65 11.78 -8.36 5.16
C ALA A 65 12.03 -9.52 6.14
N GLU A 66 11.03 -10.34 6.46
CA GLU A 66 11.22 -11.60 7.22
C GLU A 66 11.87 -12.70 6.37
N SER A 67 11.87 -12.57 5.04
CA SER A 67 12.62 -13.47 4.16
C SER A 67 14.12 -13.13 4.17
N PRO A 68 15.03 -14.12 4.33
CA PRO A 68 16.48 -13.88 4.32
C PRO A 68 17.00 -13.15 3.07
N GLU A 69 16.38 -13.41 1.91
CA GLU A 69 16.76 -12.81 0.63
C GLU A 69 16.40 -11.32 0.56
N LEU A 70 15.28 -10.94 1.18
CA LEU A 70 14.75 -9.58 1.17
C LEU A 70 15.26 -8.78 2.37
N ALA A 71 15.62 -9.44 3.47
CA ALA A 71 16.39 -8.85 4.56
C ALA A 71 17.74 -8.29 4.06
N ALA A 72 18.44 -9.02 3.18
CA ALA A 72 19.69 -8.55 2.57
C ALA A 72 19.50 -7.33 1.65
N ALA A 73 18.29 -7.11 1.12
CA ALA A 73 17.96 -5.95 0.32
C ALA A 73 17.80 -4.67 1.15
N LEU A 74 17.53 -4.77 2.46
CA LEU A 74 17.50 -3.61 3.38
C LEU A 74 18.86 -2.90 3.44
N ASP A 75 19.94 -3.67 3.30
CA ASP A 75 21.32 -3.21 3.39
C ASP A 75 21.87 -2.59 2.08
N GLY A 76 21.13 -2.65 0.97
CA GLY A 76 21.61 -2.19 -0.34
C GLY A 76 20.62 -1.37 -1.16
N GLU A 77 20.96 -0.11 -1.46
CA GLU A 77 20.10 0.81 -2.23
C GLU A 77 19.65 0.27 -3.60
N ARG A 78 20.49 -0.53 -4.27
CA ARG A 78 20.16 -1.11 -5.60
C ARG A 78 18.98 -2.08 -5.57
N TRP A 79 18.67 -2.68 -4.42
CA TRP A 79 17.59 -3.66 -4.29
C TRP A 79 16.28 -3.03 -3.83
N ARG A 80 16.33 -1.88 -3.14
CA ARG A 80 15.14 -1.16 -2.63
C ARG A 80 14.10 -0.92 -3.71
N GLY A 81 14.50 -0.46 -4.89
CA GLY A 81 13.57 -0.23 -6.00
C GLY A 81 12.82 -1.49 -6.44
N ARG A 82 13.48 -2.66 -6.45
CA ARG A 82 12.81 -3.93 -6.80
C ARG A 82 11.83 -4.38 -5.71
N ILE A 83 12.18 -4.16 -4.45
CA ILE A 83 11.29 -4.45 -3.32
C ILE A 83 10.05 -3.55 -3.39
N GLU A 84 10.20 -2.25 -3.62
CA GLU A 84 9.04 -1.34 -3.77
C GLU A 84 8.06 -1.83 -4.84
N MET A 85 8.57 -2.28 -5.99
CA MET A 85 7.72 -2.83 -7.05
C MET A 85 6.95 -4.07 -6.59
N GLN A 86 7.61 -4.98 -5.85
CA GLN A 86 6.98 -6.18 -5.30
C GLN A 86 5.94 -5.83 -4.21
N VAL A 87 6.26 -4.87 -3.34
CA VAL A 87 5.34 -4.36 -2.32
C VAL A 87 4.10 -3.75 -2.98
N HIS A 88 4.26 -2.89 -3.99
CA HIS A 88 3.13 -2.35 -4.74
C HIS A 88 2.28 -3.45 -5.40
N HIS A 89 2.90 -4.51 -5.91
CA HIS A 89 2.17 -5.65 -6.45
C HIS A 89 1.33 -6.35 -5.39
N VAL A 90 1.90 -6.68 -4.23
CA VAL A 90 1.19 -7.31 -3.10
C VAL A 90 0.03 -6.43 -2.62
N VAL A 91 0.31 -5.15 -2.39
CA VAL A 91 -0.66 -4.17 -1.87
C VAL A 91 -1.81 -3.96 -2.85
N ALA A 92 -1.51 -3.84 -4.14
CA ALA A 92 -2.53 -3.70 -5.18
C ALA A 92 -3.48 -4.90 -5.21
N HIS A 93 -2.98 -6.13 -5.04
CA HIS A 93 -3.83 -7.31 -5.01
C HIS A 93 -4.69 -7.41 -3.74
N ARG A 94 -4.13 -7.03 -2.58
CA ARG A 94 -4.85 -7.01 -1.30
C ARG A 94 -6.01 -6.01 -1.32
N LEU A 95 -5.74 -4.78 -1.77
CA LEU A 95 -6.70 -3.67 -1.74
C LEU A 95 -7.64 -3.65 -2.94
N ILE A 96 -7.20 -4.21 -4.08
CA ILE A 96 -7.98 -4.27 -5.31
C ILE A 96 -8.10 -5.73 -5.79
N PRO A 97 -8.86 -6.57 -5.07
CA PRO A 97 -9.24 -7.89 -5.57
C PRO A 97 -9.95 -7.77 -6.92
N LEU A 98 -9.76 -8.76 -7.80
CA LEU A 98 -10.31 -8.73 -9.17
C LEU A 98 -11.83 -8.53 -9.19
N ALA A 99 -12.57 -9.17 -8.29
CA ALA A 99 -14.03 -9.01 -8.19
C ALA A 99 -14.41 -7.54 -7.93
N ASN A 100 -13.76 -6.90 -6.96
CA ASN A 100 -14.02 -5.50 -6.62
C ASN A 100 -13.61 -4.55 -7.75
N LEU A 101 -12.51 -4.85 -8.45
CA LEU A 101 -12.09 -4.11 -9.63
C LEU A 101 -13.15 -4.16 -10.72
N ARG A 102 -13.65 -5.35 -11.06
CA ARG A 102 -14.70 -5.53 -12.06
C ARG A 102 -15.95 -4.74 -11.71
N ASP A 103 -16.44 -4.90 -10.49
CA ASP A 103 -17.60 -4.18 -9.99
C ASP A 103 -17.41 -2.66 -10.07
N ALA A 104 -16.23 -2.14 -9.72
CA ALA A 104 -15.93 -0.72 -9.79
C ALA A 104 -15.85 -0.22 -11.24
N LEU A 105 -15.29 -1.02 -12.15
CA LEU A 105 -15.21 -0.72 -13.59
C LEU A 105 -16.56 -0.74 -14.29
N GLU A 106 -17.53 -1.52 -13.79
CA GLU A 106 -18.91 -1.52 -14.30
C GLU A 106 -19.63 -0.20 -13.97
N ILE A 107 -19.27 0.45 -12.86
CA ILE A 107 -19.96 1.64 -12.34
C ILE A 107 -19.23 2.93 -12.74
N GLY A 108 -17.91 2.96 -12.60
CA GLY A 108 -17.06 4.11 -12.88
C GLY A 108 -16.74 4.23 -14.37
N ASN A 109 -16.60 5.47 -14.85
CA ASN A 109 -16.26 5.74 -16.25
C ASN A 109 -14.87 6.40 -16.41
N THR A 110 -14.18 6.71 -15.33
CA THR A 110 -12.87 7.39 -15.34
C THR A 110 -11.97 6.84 -14.24
N MET A 111 -10.66 6.98 -14.37
CA MET A 111 -9.69 6.57 -13.33
C MET A 111 -10.01 7.14 -11.94
N PRO A 112 -10.25 8.46 -11.76
CA PRO A 112 -10.57 9.00 -10.44
C PRO A 112 -11.84 8.41 -9.83
N GLN A 113 -12.88 8.17 -10.66
CA GLN A 113 -14.13 7.60 -10.20
C GLN A 113 -13.96 6.14 -9.73
N VAL A 114 -13.24 5.33 -10.50
CA VAL A 114 -12.99 3.92 -10.15
C VAL A 114 -12.10 3.84 -8.91
N ALA A 115 -11.06 4.67 -8.81
CA ALA A 115 -10.20 4.76 -7.63
C ALA A 115 -11.01 5.17 -6.38
N ALA A 116 -11.91 6.15 -6.49
CA ALA A 116 -12.78 6.56 -5.40
C ALA A 116 -13.77 5.46 -4.97
N LEU A 117 -14.35 4.71 -5.93
CA LEU A 117 -15.23 3.56 -5.64
C LEU A 117 -14.48 2.44 -4.92
N LEU A 118 -13.23 2.21 -5.30
CA LEU A 118 -12.36 1.24 -4.66
C LEU A 118 -11.77 1.77 -3.35
N GLY A 119 -11.80 3.08 -3.07
CA GLY A 119 -11.12 3.64 -1.91
C GLY A 119 -9.61 3.40 -1.95
N VAL A 120 -8.99 3.74 -3.07
CA VAL A 120 -7.54 3.65 -3.35
C VAL A 120 -7.07 4.89 -4.10
N THR A 121 -5.77 5.11 -4.18
CA THR A 121 -5.19 6.16 -5.02
C THR A 121 -5.24 5.77 -6.50
N GLU A 122 -5.23 6.78 -7.38
CA GLU A 122 -5.13 6.56 -8.83
C GLU A 122 -3.82 5.87 -9.22
N PHE A 123 -2.74 6.12 -8.46
CA PHE A 123 -1.49 5.39 -8.60
C PHE A 123 -1.70 3.89 -8.42
N LEU A 124 -2.27 3.45 -7.30
CA LEU A 124 -2.40 2.03 -7.00
C LEU A 124 -3.36 1.34 -7.98
N LEU A 125 -4.44 2.01 -8.38
CA LEU A 125 -5.31 1.52 -9.44
C LEU A 125 -4.56 1.37 -10.77
N GLY A 126 -3.78 2.37 -11.18
CA GLY A 126 -2.97 2.32 -12.40
C GLY A 126 -1.95 1.17 -12.33
N TRP A 127 -1.29 1.01 -11.19
CA TRP A 127 -0.37 -0.10 -10.94
C TRP A 127 -1.07 -1.45 -11.09
N ARG A 128 -2.26 -1.61 -10.50
CA ARG A 128 -3.05 -2.84 -10.59
C ARG A 128 -3.42 -3.17 -12.03
N LEU A 129 -3.89 -2.19 -12.78
CA LEU A 129 -4.29 -2.35 -14.18
C LEU A 129 -3.10 -2.70 -15.08
N GLN A 130 -1.94 -2.08 -14.85
CA GLN A 130 -0.71 -2.36 -15.59
C GLN A 130 -0.19 -3.80 -15.36
N HIS A 131 -0.47 -4.36 -14.18
CA HIS A 131 0.04 -5.66 -13.75
C HIS A 131 -1.06 -6.71 -13.59
N LEU A 132 -2.15 -6.61 -14.35
CA LEU A 132 -3.12 -7.70 -14.49
C LEU A 132 -2.43 -8.91 -15.13
N SER A 133 -2.69 -10.10 -14.59
CA SER A 133 -2.28 -11.33 -15.29
C SER A 133 -3.10 -11.49 -16.58
N ASN A 134 -2.62 -12.32 -17.51
CA ASN A 134 -3.38 -12.61 -18.74
C ASN A 134 -4.78 -13.20 -18.45
N GLU A 135 -4.89 -14.00 -17.39
CA GLU A 135 -6.15 -14.58 -16.94
C GLU A 135 -7.09 -13.50 -16.40
N GLU A 136 -6.58 -12.64 -15.52
CA GLU A 136 -7.35 -11.54 -14.94
C GLU A 136 -7.81 -10.54 -16.02
N PHE A 137 -6.92 -10.23 -16.96
CA PHE A 137 -7.24 -9.39 -18.11
C PHE A 137 -8.36 -10.02 -18.95
N GLY A 138 -8.33 -11.33 -19.19
CA GLY A 138 -9.39 -12.06 -19.90
C GLY A 138 -10.74 -12.06 -19.19
N MET A 139 -10.77 -11.82 -17.87
CA MET A 139 -12.01 -11.72 -17.08
C MET A 139 -12.63 -10.33 -17.06
N ILE A 140 -11.92 -9.29 -17.55
CA ILE A 140 -12.42 -7.92 -17.58
C ILE A 140 -12.84 -7.57 -19.02
N PRO A 141 -14.11 -7.22 -19.27
CA PRO A 141 -14.53 -6.79 -20.60
C PRO A 141 -13.73 -5.56 -21.06
N VAL A 142 -13.08 -5.66 -22.22
CA VAL A 142 -12.16 -4.63 -22.76
C VAL A 142 -12.79 -3.23 -22.86
N HIS A 143 -14.09 -3.15 -23.15
CA HIS A 143 -14.79 -1.86 -23.25
C HIS A 143 -14.86 -1.13 -21.90
N LEU A 144 -14.82 -1.84 -20.77
CA LEU A 144 -14.76 -1.20 -19.45
C LEU A 144 -13.41 -0.49 -19.26
N LEU A 145 -12.31 -1.15 -19.67
CA LEU A 145 -10.96 -0.59 -19.61
C LEU A 145 -10.79 0.60 -20.56
N ASN A 146 -11.31 0.51 -21.79
CA ASN A 146 -11.19 1.58 -22.78
C ASN A 146 -11.85 2.90 -22.35
N ARG A 147 -12.88 2.84 -21.50
CA ARG A 147 -13.59 4.04 -21.03
C ARG A 147 -12.77 4.85 -20.03
N LEU A 148 -11.81 4.24 -19.35
CA LEU A 148 -11.06 4.89 -18.26
C LEU A 148 -10.22 6.08 -18.71
N GLY A 149 -9.96 6.22 -20.02
CA GLY A 149 -9.03 7.22 -20.55
C GLY A 149 -7.60 7.01 -20.05
N TRP A 150 -7.29 5.82 -19.52
CA TRP A 150 -6.00 5.46 -18.95
C TRP A 150 -5.17 4.67 -19.96
N LEU A 151 -3.86 4.91 -19.95
CA LEU A 151 -2.88 4.24 -20.80
C LEU A 151 -1.77 3.69 -19.90
N PRO A 152 -1.28 2.47 -20.16
CA PRO A 152 -0.11 1.94 -19.47
C PRO A 152 1.07 2.91 -19.55
N GLY A 153 1.70 3.20 -18.42
CA GLY A 153 2.82 4.15 -18.35
C GLY A 153 2.43 5.62 -18.17
N MET A 154 1.14 5.97 -18.09
CA MET A 154 0.73 7.24 -17.48
C MET A 154 0.99 7.14 -15.97
N ALA A 155 2.19 7.55 -15.57
CA ALA A 155 2.59 7.60 -14.18
C ALA A 155 1.84 8.74 -13.49
N THR A 156 0.84 8.40 -12.69
CA THR A 156 0.57 9.21 -11.50
C THR A 156 1.77 9.00 -10.59
N ASP A 157 2.41 10.06 -10.09
CA ASP A 157 3.49 9.87 -9.11
C ASP A 157 2.93 9.16 -7.88
N TYR A 158 3.70 8.22 -7.30
CA TYR A 158 3.32 7.66 -6.01
C TYR A 158 3.31 8.83 -5.01
N PRO A 159 2.17 9.18 -4.41
CA PRO A 159 2.03 10.47 -3.74
C PRO A 159 2.72 10.50 -2.37
N TYR A 160 3.32 9.39 -1.92
CA TYR A 160 3.78 9.22 -0.55
C TYR A 160 5.24 8.78 -0.48
N LYS A 161 5.99 9.37 0.45
CA LYS A 161 7.36 8.97 0.75
C LYS A 161 7.35 8.02 1.96
N CYS A 162 7.59 6.74 1.69
CA CYS A 162 7.91 5.74 2.71
C CYS A 162 9.40 5.89 3.07
N LEU A 163 9.71 6.04 4.36
CA LEU A 163 11.09 6.04 4.81
C LEU A 163 11.57 4.61 5.02
N TRP A 164 12.60 4.23 4.28
CA TRP A 164 13.30 2.96 4.48
C TRP A 164 13.96 2.92 5.86
N PRO A 165 13.89 1.78 6.57
CA PRO A 165 14.53 1.65 7.85
C PRO A 165 16.05 1.75 7.70
N THR A 166 16.66 2.43 8.66
CA THR A 166 18.07 2.34 8.99
C THR A 166 18.26 1.46 10.24
N SER A 167 19.50 1.16 10.61
CA SER A 167 19.81 0.47 11.87
C SER A 167 19.24 1.16 13.13
N SER A 168 18.94 2.47 13.05
CA SER A 168 18.37 3.27 14.15
C SER A 168 16.83 3.31 14.19
N SER A 169 16.15 2.62 13.27
CA SER A 169 14.69 2.78 13.09
C SER A 169 13.86 2.44 14.31
N GLY A 170 14.23 1.37 15.00
CA GLY A 170 13.54 1.00 16.23
C GLY A 170 13.67 2.05 17.33
N GLU A 171 14.80 2.74 17.41
CA GLU A 171 15.00 3.79 18.41
C GLU A 171 14.07 4.98 18.16
N MET A 172 13.96 5.43 16.91
CA MET A 172 13.06 6.52 16.53
C MET A 172 11.59 6.15 16.81
N LEU A 173 11.17 4.91 16.51
CA LEU A 173 9.82 4.42 16.86
C LEU A 173 9.57 4.35 18.37
N ARG A 174 10.60 4.03 19.17
CA ARG A 174 10.53 4.05 20.64
C ARG A 174 10.43 5.46 21.21
N GLN A 175 11.12 6.42 20.61
CA GLN A 175 11.09 7.82 21.03
C GLN A 175 9.79 8.54 20.63
N LEU A 176 9.25 8.25 19.44
CA LEU A 176 8.05 8.92 18.91
C LEU A 176 6.73 8.30 19.40
N ALA A 177 6.76 7.06 19.90
CA ALA A 177 5.63 6.41 20.56
C ALA A 177 5.98 5.91 21.98
N PRO A 178 6.40 6.80 22.91
CA PRO A 178 6.85 6.41 24.24
C PRO A 178 5.64 5.99 25.09
N GLY A 179 5.62 4.72 25.52
CA GLY A 179 4.60 4.18 26.45
C GLY A 179 3.95 2.86 26.04
N ARG A 180 4.17 2.37 24.81
CA ARG A 180 3.55 1.13 24.29
C ARG A 180 4.54 0.02 23.92
N HIS A 181 5.81 0.20 24.30
CA HIS A 181 6.94 -0.71 24.02
C HIS A 181 7.30 -1.62 25.22
N ARG A 182 6.37 -1.87 26.15
CA ARG A 182 6.49 -2.91 27.20
C ARG A 182 5.42 -3.95 26.86
N LYS A 183 5.67 -5.25 26.67
CA LYS A 183 6.77 -6.16 26.99
C LYS A 183 7.12 -7.01 25.77
#